data_AF-A0A8J7C6P5-F1
#
_entry.id   AF-A0A8J7C6P5-F1
#
_cell.length_a   1.000
_cell.length_b   1.000
_cell.length_c   1.000
_cell.angle_alpha   90.00
_cell.angle_beta   90.00
_cell.angle_gamma   90.00
#
_symmetry.space_group_name_H-M   'P 1'
#
loop_
_entity.id
_entity.type
_entity.pdbx_description
1 polymer ?
#
loop_
_entity_poly.entity_id
_entity_poly.type
_entity_poly.pdbx_seq_one_letter_code
_entity_poly.pdbx_strand_id
1 'polypeptide(L)'
;MTATTALRSEHERILSVIACLRLACDAARREDGFDAQTFRQGLDFIRNYADGWHHAKEEVHLFPALEAAGVPRDGGPVGVMLQEHVIGRSHVG
;
A
#
# COMPACT_ATOMS: atom_id res chain seq x y z
N MET A 1 -16.93 -14.62 -2.46
CA MET A 1 -15.94 -13.52 -2.41
C MET A 1 -15.17 -13.55 -3.73
N THR A 2 -15.10 -12.43 -4.46
CA THR A 2 -14.29 -12.36 -5.70
C THR A 2 -12.87 -11.88 -5.39
N ALA A 3 -11.95 -12.05 -6.34
CA ALA A 3 -10.57 -11.57 -6.20
C ALA A 3 -10.52 -10.04 -5.95
N THR A 4 -11.34 -9.27 -6.65
CA THR A 4 -11.40 -7.81 -6.48
C THR A 4 -12.05 -7.39 -5.15
N THR A 5 -13.04 -8.13 -4.64
CA THR A 5 -13.56 -7.88 -3.28
C THR A 5 -12.50 -8.16 -2.21
N ALA A 6 -11.66 -9.19 -2.40
CA ALA A 6 -10.56 -9.47 -1.48
C ALA A 6 -9.54 -8.33 -1.46
N LEU A 7 -9.08 -7.86 -2.62
CA LEU A 7 -8.16 -6.71 -2.72
C LEU A 7 -8.73 -5.44 -2.06
N ARG A 8 -10.03 -5.16 -2.25
CA ARG A 8 -10.69 -4.03 -1.58
C ARG A 8 -10.71 -4.17 -0.05
N SER A 9 -10.93 -5.37 0.47
CA SER A 9 -10.86 -5.61 1.93
C SER A 9 -9.45 -5.45 2.48
N GLU A 10 -8.42 -5.71 1.68
CA GLU A 10 -7.03 -5.46 2.09
C GLU A 10 -6.71 -3.97 2.08
N HIS A 11 -7.24 -3.20 1.12
CA HIS A 11 -7.17 -1.73 1.15
C HIS A 11 -7.77 -1.16 2.45
N GLU A 12 -8.91 -1.68 2.92
CA GLU A 12 -9.50 -1.22 4.20
C GLU A 12 -8.53 -1.42 5.38
N ARG A 13 -7.77 -2.52 5.38
CA ARG A 13 -6.73 -2.76 6.40
C ARG A 13 -5.54 -1.82 6.25
N ILE A 14 -5.06 -1.62 5.02
CA ILE A 14 -3.96 -0.70 4.71
C ILE A 14 -4.31 0.72 5.16
N LEU A 15 -5.50 1.20 4.82
CA LEU A 15 -6.00 2.52 5.22
C LEU A 15 -6.11 2.65 6.74
N SER A 16 -6.54 1.60 7.44
CA SER A 16 -6.61 1.59 8.91
C SER A 16 -5.24 1.75 9.55
N VAL A 17 -4.21 1.04 9.06
CA VAL A 17 -2.83 1.18 9.56
C VAL A 17 -2.25 2.57 9.24
N ILE A 18 -2.51 3.10 8.04
CA ILE A 18 -2.11 4.47 7.68
C ILE A 18 -2.75 5.50 8.64
N ALA A 19 -4.03 5.32 9.00
CA ALA A 19 -4.69 6.19 9.96
C ALA A 19 -4.02 6.14 11.34
N CYS A 20 -3.65 4.94 11.83
CA CYS A 20 -2.88 4.79 13.07
C CYS A 20 -1.52 5.48 13.00
N LEU A 21 -0.79 5.34 11.88
CA LEU A 21 0.50 6.00 11.71
C LEU A 21 0.38 7.52 11.67
N ARG A 22 -0.70 8.06 11.11
CA ARG A 22 -0.96 9.51 11.14
C ARG A 22 -1.15 10.02 12.56
N LEU A 23 -1.93 9.32 13.37
CA LEU A 23 -2.12 9.64 14.79
C LEU A 23 -0.79 9.56 15.57
N ALA A 24 0.01 8.53 15.32
CA ALA A 24 1.34 8.39 15.93
C ALA A 24 2.28 9.55 15.52
N CYS A 25 2.23 9.99 14.26
CA CYS A 25 2.99 11.15 13.80
C CYS A 25 2.54 12.45 14.49
N ASP A 26 1.23 12.64 14.67
CA ASP A 26 0.70 13.84 15.33
C ASP A 26 1.08 13.88 16.81
N ALA A 27 1.02 12.75 17.52
CA ALA A 27 1.48 12.64 18.91
C ALA A 27 2.98 12.96 19.03
N ALA A 28 3.81 12.38 18.16
CA ALA A 28 5.25 12.64 18.14
C ALA A 28 5.59 14.12 17.90
N ARG A 29 4.82 14.82 17.04
CA ARG A 29 4.99 16.26 16.77
C ARG A 29 4.60 17.16 17.94
N ARG A 30 3.67 16.71 18.78
CA ARG A 30 3.18 17.45 19.95
C ARG A 30 4.07 17.29 21.18
N GLU A 31 5.20 16.57 21.04
CA GLU A 31 6.06 16.15 22.16
C GLU A 31 5.32 15.25 23.17
N ASP A 32 4.19 14.64 22.78
CA ASP A 32 3.42 13.69 23.59
C ASP A 32 4.12 12.30 23.66
N GLY A 33 5.38 12.21 23.20
CA GLY A 33 6.23 11.03 23.17
C GLY A 33 6.37 10.39 21.78
N PHE A 34 7.52 9.76 21.52
CA PHE A 34 7.77 9.02 20.27
C PHE A 34 7.64 7.51 20.52
N ASP A 35 6.55 6.92 20.02
CA ASP A 35 6.34 5.47 20.05
C ASP A 35 7.09 4.77 18.90
N ALA A 36 8.37 4.50 19.14
CA ALA A 36 9.22 3.81 18.18
C ALA A 36 8.70 2.41 17.79
N GLN A 37 7.92 1.74 18.65
CA GLN A 37 7.40 0.41 18.36
C GLN A 37 6.29 0.48 17.31
N THR A 38 5.33 1.40 17.48
CA THR A 38 4.27 1.61 16.48
C THR A 38 4.84 1.94 15.10
N PHE A 39 5.86 2.80 15.03
CA PHE A 39 6.51 3.11 13.75
C PHE A 39 7.21 1.90 13.12
N ARG A 40 7.93 1.09 13.91
CA ARG A 40 8.56 -0.15 13.39
C ARG A 40 7.52 -1.13 12.87
N GLN A 41 6.44 -1.36 13.61
CA GLN A 41 5.35 -2.25 13.18
C GLN A 41 4.65 -1.74 11.93
N GLY A 42 4.44 -0.42 11.81
CA GLY A 42 3.88 0.20 10.61
C GLY A 42 4.80 0.06 9.40
N LEU A 43 6.11 0.26 9.56
CA LEU A 43 7.08 0.03 8.48
C LEU A 43 7.08 -1.42 8.03
N ASP A 44 7.09 -2.37 8.97
CA ASP A 44 7.03 -3.81 8.65
C ASP A 44 5.72 -4.17 7.94
N PHE A 45 4.60 -3.57 8.35
CA PHE A 45 3.31 -3.76 7.69
C PHE A 45 3.32 -3.20 6.26
N ILE A 46 3.84 -2.00 6.03
CA ILE A 46 3.90 -1.42 4.69
C ILE A 46 4.78 -2.28 3.77
N ARG A 47 5.97 -2.68 4.25
CA ARG A 47 6.91 -3.51 3.48
C ARG A 47 6.34 -4.88 3.12
N ASN A 48 5.83 -5.59 4.11
CA ASN A 48 5.49 -7.00 3.94
C ASN A 48 4.03 -7.22 3.52
N TYR A 49 3.10 -6.42 4.02
CA TYR A 49 1.67 -6.59 3.74
C TYR A 49 1.18 -5.71 2.59
N ALA A 50 1.40 -4.39 2.66
CA ALA A 50 0.93 -3.50 1.59
C ALA A 50 1.71 -3.77 0.29
N ASP A 51 3.03 -3.77 0.35
CA ASP A 51 3.85 -3.98 -0.85
C ASP A 51 4.06 -5.46 -1.18
N GLY A 52 4.72 -6.21 -0.28
CA GLY A 52 5.11 -7.61 -0.53
C GLY A 52 3.95 -8.59 -0.74
N TRP A 53 2.73 -8.25 -0.30
CA TRP A 53 1.56 -9.13 -0.43
C TRP A 53 0.45 -8.53 -1.29
N HIS A 54 -0.01 -7.33 -0.96
CA HIS A 54 -1.15 -6.74 -1.66
C HIS A 54 -0.78 -6.26 -3.07
N HIS A 55 0.20 -5.36 -3.22
CA HIS A 55 0.67 -4.90 -4.53
C HIS A 55 1.18 -6.06 -5.39
N ALA A 56 1.85 -7.05 -4.80
CA ALA A 56 2.30 -8.24 -5.54
C ALA A 56 1.13 -8.94 -6.27
N LYS A 57 -0.05 -9.04 -5.66
CA LYS A 57 -1.22 -9.65 -6.34
C LYS A 57 -1.79 -8.74 -7.42
N GLU A 58 -1.72 -7.43 -7.24
CA GLU A 58 -2.12 -6.50 -8.28
C GLU A 58 -1.17 -6.59 -9.48
N GLU A 59 0.14 -6.48 -9.26
CA GLU A 59 1.17 -6.49 -10.30
C GLU A 59 1.30 -7.84 -11.02
N VAL A 60 1.11 -8.97 -10.32
CA VAL A 60 1.27 -10.32 -10.89
C VAL A 60 -0.04 -10.85 -11.50
N HIS A 61 -1.21 -10.40 -11.03
CA HIS A 61 -2.50 -10.96 -11.47
C HIS A 61 -3.49 -9.93 -12.00
N LEU A 62 -3.83 -8.89 -11.21
CA LEU A 62 -4.91 -7.97 -11.60
C LEU A 62 -4.51 -7.10 -12.80
N PHE A 63 -3.34 -6.46 -12.74
CA PHE A 63 -2.87 -5.55 -13.79
C PHE A 63 -2.67 -6.29 -15.13
N PRO A 64 -2.04 -7.48 -15.18
CA PRO A 64 -1.99 -8.27 -16.42
C PRO A 64 -3.37 -8.62 -16.98
N ALA A 65 -4.35 -8.91 -16.12
CA ALA A 65 -5.71 -9.20 -16.57
C ALA A 65 -6.42 -7.95 -17.12
N LEU A 66 -6.19 -6.77 -16.53
CA LEU A 66 -6.68 -5.49 -17.03
C LEU A 66 -6.01 -5.12 -18.37
N GLU A 67 -4.71 -5.37 -18.51
CA GLU A 67 -3.97 -5.20 -19.76
C GLU A 67 -4.55 -6.08 -20.87
N ALA A 68 -4.79 -7.36 -20.58
CA ALA A 68 -5.43 -8.28 -21.52
C ALA A 68 -6.87 -7.87 -21.90
N ALA A 69 -7.56 -7.14 -21.02
CA ALA A 69 -8.88 -6.55 -21.26
C ALA A 69 -8.83 -5.20 -22.00
N GLY A 70 -7.63 -4.71 -22.37
CA GLY A 70 -7.45 -3.51 -23.18
C GLY A 70 -7.10 -2.24 -22.40
N VAL A 71 -6.85 -2.33 -21.09
CA VAL A 71 -6.34 -1.18 -20.31
C VAL A 71 -4.86 -0.99 -20.62
N PRO A 72 -4.41 0.19 -21.08
CA PRO A 72 -2.99 0.40 -21.37
C PRO A 72 -2.12 0.25 -20.12
N ARG A 73 -1.02 -0.52 -20.27
CA ARG A 73 0.02 -0.62 -19.25
C ARG A 73 0.69 0.73 -19.01
N ASP A 74 1.07 1.42 -20.08
CA ASP A 74 1.73 2.72 -20.04
C ASP A 74 0.76 3.85 -20.41
N GLY A 75 0.94 5.03 -19.82
CA GLY A 75 0.09 6.20 -20.10
C GLY A 75 -1.37 6.07 -19.65
N GLY A 76 -1.68 5.02 -18.87
CA GLY A 76 -2.99 4.72 -18.32
C GLY A 76 -2.95 4.48 -16.80
N PRO A 77 -4.09 4.10 -16.19
CA PRO A 77 -4.21 3.94 -14.74
C PRO A 77 -3.26 2.85 -14.18
N VAL A 78 -3.04 1.76 -14.91
CA VAL A 78 -2.09 0.70 -14.50
C VAL A 78 -0.68 1.26 -14.38
N GLY A 79 -0.24 2.07 -15.36
CA GLY A 79 1.09 2.68 -15.36
C GLY A 79 1.30 3.64 -14.19
N VAL A 80 0.28 4.42 -13.83
CA VAL A 80 0.32 5.29 -12.64
C VAL A 80 0.48 4.47 -11.37
N MET A 81 -0.30 3.40 -11.19
CA MET A 81 -0.19 2.55 -10.00
C MET A 81 1.17 1.87 -9.90
N LEU A 82 1.70 1.33 -11.01
CA LEU A 82 3.05 0.75 -11.05
C LEU A 82 4.12 1.78 -10.64
N GLN A 83 4.00 3.02 -11.10
CA GLN A 83 4.91 4.10 -10.71
C GLN A 83 4.76 4.46 -9.22
N GLU A 84 3.54 4.56 -8.72
CA GLU A 84 3.26 4.86 -7.31
C GLU A 84 3.74 3.74 -6.38
N HIS A 85 3.64 2.47 -6.79
CA HIS A 85 4.22 1.35 -6.02
C HIS A 85 5.74 1.46 -5.92
N VAL A 86 6.43 1.83 -7.01
CA VAL A 86 7.88 2.08 -6.99
C VAL A 86 8.24 3.27 -6.09
N ILE A 87 7.48 4.37 -6.16
CA ILE A 87 7.68 5.53 -5.27
C ILE A 87 7.47 5.10 -3.81
N GLY A 88 6.41 4.35 -3.52
CA GLY A 88 6.13 3.81 -2.19
C GLY A 88 7.31 3.02 -1.64
N ARG A 89 7.85 2.07 -2.43
CA ARG A 89 9.06 1.31 -2.08
C ARG A 89 10.26 2.19 -1.78
N SER A 90 10.43 3.32 -2.48
CA SER A 90 11.55 4.24 -2.25
C SER A 90 11.49 4.97 -0.89
N HIS A 91 10.30 5.09 -0.29
CA HIS A 91 10.12 5.76 1.01
C HIS A 91 10.28 4.83 2.21
N VAL A 92 10.13 3.53 1.99
CA VAL A 92 10.21 2.52 3.04
C VAL A 92 11.30 1.49 2.76
N GLY A 93 12.14 1.68 1.74
CA GLY A 93 13.29 0.84 1.44
C GLY A 93 14.27 0.71 2.61
#